data_AF-A0A5K0WM22-F1
#
_entry.id   AF-A0A5K0WM22-F1
#
_cell.length_a   1.000
_cell.length_b   1.000
_cell.length_c   1.000
_cell.angle_alpha   90.00
_cell.angle_beta   90.00
_cell.angle_gamma   90.00
#
_symmetry.space_group_name_H-M   'P 1'
#
loop_
_entity.id
_entity.type
_entity.pdbx_description
1 polymer ?
#
loop_
_entity_poly.entity_id
_entity_poly.type
_entity_poly.pdbx_seq_one_letter_code
_entity_poly.pdbx_strand_id
1 'polypeptide(L)' 'NLTDSSIKAVAAQCSGLSTLSLNNLHILTDAAIRCLADGCRSIEVLTVNRCSFRS' A
#
# COMPACT_ATOMS: atom_id res chain seq x y z
N ASN A 1 -8.74 7.80 7.35
CA ASN A 1 -7.81 6.84 7.95
C ASN A 1 -7.57 5.74 6.93
N LEU A 2 -6.34 5.50 6.49
CA LEU A 2 -6.03 4.46 5.50
C LEU A 2 -5.90 3.11 6.22
N THR A 3 -6.73 2.14 5.86
CA THR A 3 -6.72 0.78 6.40
C THR A 3 -6.28 -0.22 5.34
N ASP A 4 -6.05 -1.47 5.73
CA ASP A 4 -5.80 -2.58 4.80
C ASP A 4 -6.87 -2.68 3.71
N SER A 5 -8.15 -2.44 4.05
CA SER A 5 -9.25 -2.45 3.08
C SER A 5 -9.10 -1.35 2.02
N SER A 6 -8.64 -0.16 2.43
CA SER A 6 -8.35 0.93 1.48
C SER A 6 -7.23 0.54 0.53
N ILE A 7 -6.16 -0.06 1.06
CA ILE A 7 -5.01 -0.51 0.29
C ILE A 7 -5.38 -1.63 -0.70
N LYS A 8 -6.21 -2.59 -0.26
CA LYS A 8 -6.75 -3.65 -1.13
C LYS A 8 -7.59 -3.09 -2.29
N ALA A 9 -8.41 -2.08 -2.03
CA ALA A 9 -9.21 -1.45 -3.08
C ALA A 9 -8.31 -0.77 -4.14
N VAL A 10 -7.26 -0.08 -3.72
CA VAL A 10 -6.26 0.51 -4.63
C VAL A 10 -5.56 -0.59 -5.43
N ALA A 11 -5.09 -1.64 -4.77
CA ALA A 11 -4.43 -2.76 -5.43
C ALA A 11 -5.31 -3.45 -6.49
N ALA A 12 -6.61 -3.54 -6.24
CA ALA A 12 -7.56 -4.16 -7.16
C ALA A 12 -7.92 -3.29 -8.37
N GLN A 13 -7.93 -1.96 -8.22
CA GLN A 13 -8.38 -1.04 -9.28
C GLN A 13 -7.24 -0.34 -10.02
N CYS A 14 -6.07 -0.23 -9.40
CA CYS A 14 -4.96 0.58 -9.90
C CYS A 14 -3.75 -0.28 -10.28
N SER A 15 -3.91 -1.21 -11.20
CA SER A 15 -2.82 -2.09 -11.64
C SER A 15 -1.64 -1.35 -12.28
N GLY A 16 -1.90 -0.21 -12.92
CA GLY A 16 -0.90 0.67 -13.54
C GLY A 16 -0.30 1.72 -12.61
N LEU A 17 -0.52 1.63 -11.29
CA LEU A 17 0.04 2.58 -10.34
C LEU A 17 1.58 2.47 -10.36
N SER A 18 2.28 3.55 -10.73
CA SER A 18 3.74 3.58 -10.78
C SER A 18 4.39 4.19 -9.54
N THR A 19 3.70 5.11 -8.87
CA THR A 19 4.22 5.80 -7.68
C THR A 19 3.19 5.79 -6.57
N LEU A 20 3.61 5.41 -5.37
CA LEU A 20 2.78 5.43 -4.16
C LEU A 20 3.58 5.93 -2.97
N SER A 21 3.00 6.87 -2.22
CA SER A 21 3.60 7.43 -1.00
C SER A 21 2.67 7.24 0.20
N LEU A 22 3.11 6.43 1.15
CA LEU A 22 2.43 6.16 2.42
C LEU A 22 3.12 6.95 3.54
N ASN A 23 2.39 7.84 4.19
CA ASN A 23 2.94 8.73 5.21
C ASN A 23 2.10 8.66 6.50
N ASN A 24 2.76 8.51 7.66
CA ASN A 24 2.14 8.51 8.99
C ASN A 24 1.02 7.47 9.15
N LEU A 25 1.22 6.23 8.67
CA LEU A 25 0.23 5.15 8.78
C LEU A 25 0.66 4.12 9.82
N HIS A 26 -0.12 4.00 10.91
CA HIS A 26 0.21 3.14 12.06
C HIS A 26 -0.69 1.91 12.22
N ILE A 27 -1.66 1.76 11.31
CA ILE A 27 -2.70 0.73 11.37
C ILE A 27 -2.64 -0.25 10.20
N LEU A 28 -1.73 -0.03 9.25
CA LEU A 28 -1.56 -0.95 8.13
C LEU A 28 -0.82 -2.20 8.58
N THR A 29 -1.18 -3.34 8.02
CA THR A 29 -0.47 -4.59 8.25
C THR A 29 0.42 -4.96 7.07
N ASP A 30 1.26 -5.97 7.27
CA ASP A 30 2.04 -6.58 6.19
C ASP A 30 1.14 -7.11 5.05
N ALA A 31 -0.10 -7.50 5.37
CA ALA A 31 -1.08 -7.94 4.37
C ALA A 31 -1.47 -6.83 3.40
N ALA A 32 -1.54 -5.57 3.86
CA ALA A 32 -1.82 -4.43 3.00
C ALA A 32 -0.70 -4.22 1.96
N ILE A 33 0.55 -4.30 2.40
CA ILE A 33 1.72 -4.16 1.53
C ILE A 33 1.80 -5.31 0.53
N ARG A 34 1.51 -6.54 0.97
CA ARG A 34 1.46 -7.69 0.06
C ARG A 34 0.39 -7.53 -1.01
N CYS A 35 -0.80 -7.04 -0.66
CA CYS A 35 -1.84 -6.76 -1.64
C CYS A 35 -1.39 -5.72 -2.68
N LEU A 36 -0.68 -4.66 -2.27
CA LEU A 36 -0.12 -3.69 -3.22
C LEU A 36 0.88 -4.34 -4.18
N ALA A 37 1.78 -5.17 -3.67
CA ALA A 37 2.76 -5.86 -4.50
C ALA A 37 2.10 -6.80 -5.53
N ASP A 38 1.01 -7.47 -5.14
CA ASP A 38 0.30 -8.40 -6.02
C ASP A 38 -0.56 -7.69 -7.09
N GLY A 39 -1.22 -6.59 -6.70
CA GLY A 39 -2.18 -5.85 -7.53
C GLY A 39 -1.57 -4.75 -8.39
N CYS A 40 -0.62 -3.99 -7.84
CA CYS A 40 0.04 -2.86 -8.51
C CYS A 40 1.44 -3.26 -9.00
N ARG A 41 1.50 -4.10 -10.04
CA ARG A 41 2.77 -4.65 -10.55
C ARG A 41 3.64 -3.63 -11.29
N SER A 42 3.08 -2.47 -11.63
CA SER A 42 3.80 -1.38 -12.29
C SER A 42 4.42 -0.39 -11.31
N ILE A 43 4.39 -0.63 -9.99
CA ILE A 43 5.01 0.28 -9.02
C ILE A 43 6.52 0.32 -9.25
N GLU A 44 7.02 1.51 -9.53
CA GLU A 44 8.43 1.84 -9.67
C GLU A 44 8.95 2.55 -8.41
N VAL A 45 8.09 3.34 -7.76
CA VAL A 45 8.43 4.12 -6.57
C VAL A 45 7.42 3.88 -5.46
N LEU A 46 7.87 3.23 -4.39
CA LEU A 46 7.12 3.09 -3.15
C LEU A 46 7.85 3.84 -2.04
N THR A 47 7.25 4.93 -1.55
CA THR A 47 7.77 5.68 -0.41
C THR A 47 6.96 5.36 0.83
N VAL A 48 7.65 5.02 1.93
CA VAL A 48 7.04 4.75 3.22
C VAL A 48 7.71 5.61 4.28
N ASN A 49 7.00 6.61 4.80
CA ASN A 49 7.52 7.52 5.80
C ASN A 49 6.70 7.45 7.09
N ARG A 50 7.39 7.25 8.22
CA ARG A 50 6.77 7.22 9.56
C ARG A 50 5.56 6.27 9.64
N CYS A 51 5.58 5.20 8.88
CA CYS A 51 4.59 4.13 8.99
C CYS A 51 5.12 3.04 9.91
N SER A 52 4.22 2.41 10.65
CA SER A 52 4.51 1.23 11.46
C SER A 52 3.55 0.13 11.03
N PHE A 53 4.09 -0.92 10.42
CA PHE A 53 3.31 -2.09 10.03
C PHE A 53 3.23 -3.07 11.19
N ARG A 54 2.06 -3.70 11.34
CA ARG A 54 1.86 -4.79 12.29
C ARG A 54 1.81 -6.11 11.52
N SER A 55 2.48 -7.13 12.07
CA SER A 55 2.39 -8.52 11.62
C SER A 55 1.02 -9.10 11.90
#